data_AF-A0A1G6NUD0-F1
#
_entry.id   AF-A0A1G6NUD0-F1
#
_cell.length_a   1.000
_cell.length_b   1.000
_cell.length_c   1.000
_cell.angle_alpha   90.00
_cell.angle_beta   90.00
_cell.angle_gamma   90.00
#
_symmetry.space_group_name_H-M   'P 1'
#
loop_
_entity.id
_entity.type
_entity.pdbx_description
1 polymer ?
#
loop_
_entity_poly.entity_id
_entity_poly.type
_entity_poly.pdbx_seq_one_letter_code
_entity_poly.pdbx_strand_id
1 'polypeptide(L)'
;MNKHQSVIVFTSESKDSLVKNGGSRAWRAVISKLEQAEYLICTQNTNKLHEHDPQIAHGQAFYIGRIQNIEIVEDDRKFIQVSEYAFLPNEAKFKEAWKRLTQGESNKSQQYPIRYQGTKELFEILDLNVDTLDWIKVDQKKNIEEPKTFISVSLPELIEEARQKISKAANVSPDKVTIQISF
;
A
#
# COMPACT_ATOMS: atom_id res chain seq x y z
N MET A 1 -10.61 9.79 -20.75
CA MET A 1 -10.79 8.32 -20.59
C MET A 1 -12.03 8.11 -19.74
N ASN A 2 -13.00 7.34 -20.22
CA ASN A 2 -14.14 6.97 -19.38
C ASN A 2 -13.68 5.87 -18.42
N LYS A 3 -13.72 6.14 -17.11
CA LYS A 3 -13.40 5.15 -16.10
C LYS A 3 -14.59 4.20 -15.96
N HIS A 4 -14.38 2.92 -16.22
CA HIS A 4 -15.42 1.88 -16.18
C HIS A 4 -14.98 0.62 -15.44
N GLN A 5 -13.76 0.63 -14.91
CA GLN A 5 -13.19 -0.49 -14.19
C GLN A 5 -12.81 -0.08 -12.78
N SER A 6 -12.67 -1.07 -11.92
CA SER A 6 -12.14 -0.94 -10.58
C SER A 6 -11.04 -1.98 -10.41
N VAL A 7 -10.07 -1.68 -9.55
CA VAL A 7 -9.00 -2.60 -9.18
C VAL A 7 -9.26 -3.16 -7.80
N ILE A 8 -9.08 -4.47 -7.66
CA ILE A 8 -9.22 -5.20 -6.41
C ILE A 8 -7.85 -5.75 -6.06
N VAL A 9 -7.41 -5.53 -4.84
CA VAL A 9 -6.11 -6.01 -4.36
C VAL A 9 -6.26 -6.88 -3.13
N PHE A 10 -5.46 -7.93 -3.04
CA PHE A 10 -5.46 -8.87 -1.93
C PHE A 10 -4.30 -8.61 -0.99
N THR A 11 -4.49 -7.61 -0.12
CA THR A 11 -3.43 -6.95 0.66
C THR A 11 -3.34 -7.48 2.08
N SER A 12 -2.13 -7.51 2.63
CA SER A 12 -1.90 -7.72 4.07
C SER A 12 -1.84 -6.41 4.85
N GLU A 13 -1.96 -5.24 4.20
CA GLU A 13 -1.93 -3.93 4.86
C GLU A 13 -3.11 -3.75 5.82
N SER A 14 -2.85 -3.20 7.01
CA SER A 14 -3.87 -2.78 7.97
C SER A 14 -4.62 -1.53 7.51
N LYS A 15 -5.77 -1.24 8.13
CA LYS A 15 -6.51 0.02 7.92
C LYS A 15 -5.62 1.23 8.16
N ASP A 16 -4.89 1.23 9.26
CA ASP A 16 -3.99 2.33 9.63
C ASP A 16 -2.87 2.52 8.59
N SER A 17 -2.34 1.42 8.06
CA SER A 17 -1.34 1.47 6.98
C SER A 17 -1.91 2.13 5.73
N LEU A 18 -3.10 1.70 5.28
CA LEU A 18 -3.75 2.28 4.08
C LEU A 18 -4.06 3.78 4.26
N VAL A 19 -4.51 4.18 5.45
CA VAL A 19 -4.78 5.60 5.77
C VAL A 19 -3.48 6.39 5.81
N LYS A 20 -2.48 5.90 6.56
CA LYS A 20 -1.17 6.54 6.67
C LYS A 20 -0.55 6.75 5.31
N ASN A 21 -0.59 5.72 4.46
CA ASN A 21 -0.01 5.73 3.13
C ASN A 21 -0.84 6.52 2.11
N GLY A 22 -2.13 6.73 2.33
CA GLY A 22 -3.02 7.36 1.34
C GLY A 22 -3.38 6.45 0.16
N GLY A 23 -3.39 5.13 0.38
CA GLY A 23 -3.69 4.12 -0.63
C GLY A 23 -2.95 2.82 -0.39
N SER A 24 -2.88 1.96 -1.41
CA SER A 24 -2.27 0.62 -1.31
C SER A 24 -1.04 0.48 -2.21
N ARG A 25 0.04 -0.08 -1.64
CA ARG A 25 1.40 0.04 -2.18
C ARG A 25 1.91 -1.25 -2.83
N ALA A 26 2.97 -1.11 -3.63
CA ALA A 26 3.85 -2.19 -4.08
C ALA A 26 3.18 -3.30 -4.94
N TRP A 27 2.26 -2.92 -5.83
CA TRP A 27 1.56 -3.86 -6.72
C TRP A 27 2.26 -4.11 -8.05
N ARG A 28 2.43 -5.37 -8.46
CA ARG A 28 2.75 -5.71 -9.86
C ARG A 28 1.48 -5.61 -10.71
N ALA A 29 1.16 -4.39 -11.11
CA ALA A 29 -0.05 -4.02 -11.82
C ALA A 29 0.22 -3.58 -13.26
N VAL A 30 -0.79 -3.68 -14.13
CA VAL A 30 -0.74 -3.21 -15.51
C VAL A 30 -1.18 -1.75 -15.51
N ILE A 31 -0.25 -0.84 -15.82
CA ILE A 31 -0.48 0.61 -15.66
C ILE A 31 -1.68 1.11 -16.48
N SER A 32 -1.82 0.67 -17.73
CA SER A 32 -2.92 1.07 -18.60
C SER A 32 -4.30 0.65 -18.10
N LYS A 33 -4.39 -0.42 -17.28
CA LYS A 33 -5.63 -0.83 -16.61
C LYS A 33 -5.89 0.00 -15.35
N LEU A 34 -4.85 0.36 -14.60
CA LEU A 34 -4.96 1.23 -13.43
C LEU A 34 -5.42 2.64 -13.82
N GLU A 35 -4.94 3.17 -14.93
CA GLU A 35 -5.37 4.49 -15.46
C GLU A 35 -6.86 4.53 -15.84
N GLN A 36 -7.44 3.37 -16.17
CA GLN A 36 -8.87 3.21 -16.46
C GLN A 36 -9.70 2.90 -15.21
N ALA A 37 -9.04 2.67 -14.07
CA ALA A 37 -9.71 2.30 -12.84
C ALA A 37 -10.21 3.53 -12.07
N GLU A 38 -11.45 3.45 -11.59
CA GLU A 38 -12.09 4.49 -10.77
C GLU A 38 -11.91 4.23 -9.28
N TYR A 39 -12.10 2.98 -8.87
CA TYR A 39 -12.03 2.60 -7.46
C TYR A 39 -10.94 1.56 -7.22
N LEU A 40 -10.28 1.70 -6.07
CA LEU A 40 -9.45 0.69 -5.42
C LEU A 40 -10.29 -0.01 -4.35
N ILE A 41 -10.36 -1.33 -4.39
CA ILE A 41 -10.95 -2.17 -3.34
C ILE A 41 -9.86 -3.02 -2.72
N CYS A 42 -9.68 -2.93 -1.40
CA CYS A 42 -8.76 -3.82 -0.68
C CYS A 42 -9.54 -4.97 -0.03
N THR A 43 -9.06 -6.18 -0.26
CA THR A 43 -9.48 -7.39 0.43
C THR A 43 -8.35 -7.91 1.32
N GLN A 44 -8.68 -8.44 2.49
CA GLN A 44 -7.70 -8.79 3.51
C GLN A 44 -7.05 -10.15 3.24
N ASN A 45 -5.74 -10.15 3.03
CA ASN A 45 -4.92 -11.35 3.01
C ASN A 45 -4.29 -11.57 4.39
N THR A 46 -4.75 -12.60 5.10
CA THR A 46 -4.20 -13.01 6.41
C THR A 46 -3.06 -14.03 6.29
N ASN A 47 -2.75 -14.53 5.08
CA ASN A 47 -1.78 -15.61 4.88
C ASN A 47 -0.31 -15.13 4.86
N LYS A 48 0.02 -14.01 5.52
CA LYS A 48 1.37 -13.43 5.51
C LYS A 48 1.82 -12.85 6.87
N LEU A 49 3.14 -12.84 7.04
CA LEU A 49 3.98 -12.35 8.16
C LEU A 49 3.84 -10.86 8.56
N HIS A 50 2.86 -10.12 8.05
CA HIS A 50 2.73 -8.67 8.27
C HIS A 50 1.48 -8.32 9.10
N GLU A 51 1.46 -7.09 9.62
CA GLU A 51 0.38 -6.48 10.41
C GLU A 51 -0.96 -6.51 9.64
N HIS A 52 -1.76 -7.57 9.86
CA HIS A 52 -3.14 -7.62 9.43
C HIS A 52 -4.04 -7.16 10.58
N ASP A 53 -5.18 -6.56 10.25
CA ASP A 53 -6.19 -6.24 11.24
C ASP A 53 -6.89 -7.54 11.69
N PRO A 54 -6.79 -7.94 12.97
CA PRO A 54 -7.35 -9.21 13.45
C PRO A 54 -8.88 -9.23 13.38
N GLN A 55 -9.54 -8.08 13.20
CA GLN A 55 -10.99 -7.99 13.10
C GLN A 55 -11.52 -8.23 11.66
N ILE A 56 -10.62 -8.28 10.67
CA ILE A 56 -10.96 -8.43 9.25
C ILE A 56 -10.65 -9.86 8.81
N ALA A 57 -11.65 -10.57 8.33
CA ALA A 57 -11.49 -11.96 7.93
C ALA A 57 -10.71 -12.09 6.61
N HIS A 58 -10.05 -13.23 6.41
CA HIS A 58 -9.41 -13.56 5.15
C HIS A 58 -10.38 -13.42 3.97
N GLY A 59 -9.96 -12.72 2.92
CA GLY A 59 -10.76 -12.47 1.72
C GLY A 59 -11.86 -11.42 1.89
N GLN A 60 -12.03 -10.81 3.06
CA GLN A 60 -13.05 -9.79 3.29
C GLN A 60 -12.67 -8.47 2.63
N ALA A 61 -13.59 -7.83 1.91
CA ALA A 61 -13.44 -6.45 1.47
C ALA A 61 -13.63 -5.50 2.65
N PHE A 62 -12.71 -4.55 2.83
CA PHE A 62 -12.73 -3.69 4.03
C PHE A 62 -12.43 -2.22 3.76
N TYR A 63 -12.02 -1.89 2.53
CA TYR A 63 -11.63 -0.55 2.14
C TYR A 63 -12.00 -0.31 0.68
N ILE A 64 -12.55 0.86 0.40
CA ILE A 64 -12.74 1.40 -0.94
C ILE A 64 -12.15 2.79 -1.00
N GLY A 65 -11.42 3.10 -2.07
CA GLY A 65 -10.89 4.44 -2.32
C GLY A 65 -11.08 4.88 -3.76
N ARG A 66 -11.28 6.19 -3.98
CA ARG A 66 -11.33 6.76 -5.34
C ARG A 66 -9.92 7.04 -5.84
N ILE A 67 -9.53 6.36 -6.91
CA ILE A 67 -8.17 6.44 -7.45
C ILE A 67 -7.92 7.83 -7.99
N GLN A 68 -6.85 8.45 -7.49
CA GLN A 68 -6.43 9.78 -7.87
C GLN A 68 -5.15 9.75 -8.71
N ASN A 69 -4.18 8.94 -8.31
CA ASN A 69 -2.87 8.91 -8.94
C ASN A 69 -2.24 7.51 -8.83
N ILE A 70 -1.36 7.20 -9.77
CA ILE A 70 -0.59 5.96 -9.80
C ILE A 70 0.88 6.33 -9.84
N GLU A 71 1.64 5.91 -8.84
CA GLU A 71 3.08 6.16 -8.75
C GLU A 71 3.84 4.84 -8.96
N ILE A 72 4.92 4.89 -9.75
CA ILE A 72 5.84 3.77 -9.88
C ILE A 72 6.86 3.87 -8.74
N VAL A 73 6.87 2.85 -7.90
CA VAL A 73 7.81 2.68 -6.80
C VAL A 73 8.85 1.60 -7.16
N GLU A 74 9.63 1.13 -6.19
CA GLU A 74 10.69 0.14 -6.37
C GLU A 74 10.24 -1.12 -7.15
N ASP A 75 11.13 -1.67 -7.98
CA ASP A 75 10.93 -2.92 -8.74
C ASP A 75 9.72 -2.88 -9.71
N ASP A 76 9.48 -1.74 -10.37
CA ASP A 76 8.32 -1.51 -11.26
C ASP A 76 6.98 -1.83 -10.59
N ARG A 77 6.91 -1.68 -9.28
CA ARG A 77 5.67 -1.85 -8.53
C ARG A 77 4.91 -0.54 -8.49
N LYS A 78 3.59 -0.63 -8.37
CA LYS A 78 2.68 0.50 -8.45
C LYS A 78 2.11 0.79 -7.08
N PHE A 79 2.15 2.05 -6.71
CA PHE A 79 1.41 2.60 -5.59
C PHE A 79 0.13 3.25 -6.12
N ILE A 80 -1.02 2.72 -5.66
CA ILE A 80 -2.35 3.17 -6.06
C ILE A 80 -2.82 4.18 -5.00
N GLN A 81 -2.71 5.47 -5.32
CA GLN A 81 -3.10 6.57 -4.44
C GLN A 81 -4.57 6.93 -4.62
N VAL A 82 -5.24 7.28 -3.53
CA VAL A 82 -6.66 7.64 -3.53
C VAL A 82 -6.89 9.03 -2.97
N SER A 83 -7.87 9.75 -3.51
CA SER A 83 -8.24 11.09 -3.03
C SER A 83 -9.11 11.03 -1.77
N GLU A 84 -9.94 10.01 -1.69
CA GLU A 84 -10.85 9.75 -0.58
C GLU A 84 -11.12 8.27 -0.47
N TYR A 85 -11.50 7.84 0.73
CA TYR A 85 -11.75 6.44 1.04
C TYR A 85 -12.90 6.28 2.01
N ALA A 86 -13.47 5.08 2.04
CA ALA A 86 -14.41 4.66 3.06
C ALA A 86 -14.01 3.25 3.53
N PHE A 87 -14.26 2.97 4.81
CA PHE A 87 -14.15 1.61 5.33
C PHE A 87 -15.45 0.86 5.08
N LEU A 88 -15.32 -0.39 4.65
CA LEU A 88 -16.47 -1.28 4.50
C LEU A 88 -16.71 -2.00 5.84
N PRO A 89 -17.96 -2.08 6.30
CA PRO A 89 -18.28 -2.68 7.59
C PRO A 89 -18.02 -4.18 7.60
N ASN A 90 -17.97 -4.76 8.80
CA ASN A 90 -17.77 -6.18 9.01
C ASN A 90 -19.07 -6.99 8.80
N GLU A 91 -19.58 -6.99 7.57
CA GLU A 91 -20.86 -7.62 7.21
C GLU A 91 -20.67 -8.84 6.30
N ALA A 92 -21.65 -9.75 6.32
CA ALA A 92 -21.63 -10.99 5.51
C ALA A 92 -21.40 -10.72 4.02
N LYS A 93 -21.99 -9.64 3.47
CA LYS A 93 -21.85 -9.26 2.07
C LYS A 93 -20.44 -8.82 1.66
N PHE A 94 -19.56 -8.55 2.62
CA PHE A 94 -18.14 -8.25 2.35
C PHE A 94 -17.21 -9.41 2.67
N LYS A 95 -17.67 -10.46 3.37
CA LYS A 95 -16.91 -11.69 3.62
C LYS A 95 -16.66 -12.46 2.32
N GLU A 96 -15.53 -13.15 2.23
CA GLU A 96 -15.13 -13.89 1.02
C GLU A 96 -15.21 -13.07 -0.30
N ALA A 97 -15.17 -11.74 -0.23
CA ALA A 97 -15.27 -10.85 -1.38
C ALA A 97 -14.18 -11.18 -2.42
N TRP A 98 -12.94 -11.40 -1.98
CA TRP A 98 -11.85 -11.79 -2.88
C TRP A 98 -12.20 -13.02 -3.71
N LYS A 99 -12.75 -14.04 -3.06
CA LYS A 99 -13.15 -15.30 -3.69
C LYS A 99 -14.29 -15.08 -4.70
N ARG A 100 -15.38 -14.42 -4.29
CA ARG A 100 -16.53 -14.12 -5.18
C ARG A 100 -16.11 -13.28 -6.38
N LEU A 101 -15.27 -12.28 -6.16
CA LEU A 101 -14.73 -11.43 -7.19
C LEU A 101 -13.68 -12.11 -8.06
N THR A 102 -13.09 -13.25 -7.67
CA THR A 102 -12.02 -13.91 -8.45
C THR A 102 -12.42 -15.24 -9.09
N GLN A 103 -13.55 -15.85 -8.68
CA GLN A 103 -13.93 -17.20 -9.08
C GLN A 103 -14.47 -17.37 -10.51
N GLY A 104 -14.70 -16.30 -11.26
CA GLY A 104 -15.14 -16.38 -12.67
C GLY A 104 -13.98 -16.25 -13.67
N GLU A 105 -13.62 -17.38 -14.31
CA GLU A 105 -13.45 -17.59 -15.78
C GLU A 105 -12.42 -18.66 -16.15
N SER A 106 -11.59 -19.15 -15.23
CA SER A 106 -10.84 -20.38 -15.46
C SER A 106 -10.34 -20.96 -14.16
N ASN A 107 -10.27 -22.29 -14.09
CA ASN A 107 -9.53 -23.08 -13.10
C ASN A 107 -8.00 -22.79 -13.10
N LYS A 108 -7.58 -21.59 -13.48
CA LYS A 108 -6.26 -21.07 -13.21
C LYS A 108 -6.36 -20.30 -11.91
N SER A 109 -5.86 -20.91 -10.84
CA SER A 109 -5.57 -20.24 -9.57
C SER A 109 -5.10 -18.81 -9.86
N GLN A 110 -5.82 -17.80 -9.36
CA GLN A 110 -5.47 -16.39 -9.54
C GLN A 110 -4.01 -16.20 -9.07
N GLN A 111 -3.07 -16.13 -10.01
CA GLN A 111 -1.63 -16.17 -9.71
C GLN A 111 -1.12 -14.88 -9.07
N TYR A 112 -1.90 -13.80 -9.18
CA TYR A 112 -1.51 -12.47 -8.74
C TYR A 112 -2.55 -11.88 -7.79
N PRO A 113 -2.13 -11.25 -6.68
CA PRO A 113 -3.01 -10.67 -5.66
C PRO A 113 -3.65 -9.35 -6.13
N ILE A 114 -3.95 -9.22 -7.43
CA ILE A 114 -4.59 -8.07 -8.05
C ILE A 114 -5.56 -8.55 -9.14
N ARG A 115 -6.74 -7.94 -9.21
CA ARG A 115 -7.76 -8.18 -10.25
C ARG A 115 -8.36 -6.85 -10.72
N TYR A 116 -8.81 -6.83 -11.96
CA TYR A 116 -9.58 -5.72 -12.54
C TYR A 116 -10.98 -6.23 -12.84
N GLN A 117 -12.00 -5.41 -12.58
CA GLN A 117 -13.40 -5.76 -12.77
C GLN A 117 -14.15 -4.54 -13.29
N GLY A 118 -15.22 -4.73 -14.08
CA GLY A 118 -16.12 -3.64 -14.40
C GLY A 118 -16.74 -3.05 -13.13
N THR A 119 -16.77 -1.73 -13.00
CA THR A 119 -17.19 -1.05 -11.75
C THR A 119 -18.63 -1.39 -11.36
N LYS A 120 -19.55 -1.43 -12.34
CA LYS A 120 -20.96 -1.79 -12.10
C LYS A 120 -21.10 -3.22 -11.59
N GLU A 121 -20.47 -4.17 -12.29
CA GLU A 121 -20.48 -5.59 -11.91
C GLU A 121 -19.86 -5.81 -10.53
N LEU A 122 -18.79 -5.07 -10.20
CA LEU A 122 -18.19 -5.11 -8.86
C LEU A 122 -19.18 -4.70 -7.78
N PHE A 123 -19.91 -3.60 -7.99
CA PHE A 123 -20.91 -3.12 -7.04
C PHE A 123 -22.09 -4.10 -6.91
N GLU A 124 -22.49 -4.72 -8.01
CA GLU A 124 -23.52 -5.77 -8.01
C GLU A 124 -23.08 -7.00 -7.20
N ILE A 125 -21.88 -7.57 -7.40
CA ILE A 125 -21.50 -8.80 -6.65
C ILE A 125 -21.28 -8.52 -5.15
N LEU A 126 -20.89 -7.29 -4.80
CA LEU A 126 -20.67 -6.88 -3.41
C LEU A 126 -21.91 -6.31 -2.72
N ASP A 127 -23.01 -6.11 -3.46
CA ASP A 127 -24.17 -5.35 -2.98
C ASP A 127 -23.73 -4.02 -2.33
N LEU A 128 -22.90 -3.27 -3.07
CA LEU A 128 -22.26 -2.05 -2.62
C LEU A 128 -22.93 -0.83 -3.23
N ASN A 129 -23.53 0.01 -2.39
CA ASN A 129 -23.94 1.34 -2.76
C ASN A 129 -22.87 2.35 -2.32
N VAL A 130 -22.22 3.01 -3.28
CA VAL A 130 -21.13 3.96 -2.99
C VAL A 130 -21.62 5.32 -2.49
N ASP A 131 -22.88 5.67 -2.77
CA ASP A 131 -23.46 6.95 -2.37
C ASP A 131 -23.84 6.98 -0.88
N THR A 132 -23.93 5.79 -0.24
CA THR A 132 -24.25 5.64 1.18
C THR A 132 -23.02 5.52 2.07
N LEU A 133 -21.81 5.63 1.51
CA LEU A 133 -20.57 5.45 2.26
C LEU A 133 -20.11 6.75 2.92
N ASP A 134 -19.52 6.62 4.12
CA ASP A 134 -18.87 7.70 4.84
C ASP A 134 -17.48 7.99 4.26
N TRP A 135 -17.43 8.79 3.18
CA TRP A 135 -16.18 9.15 2.50
C TRP A 135 -15.32 10.11 3.33
N ILE A 136 -14.07 9.72 3.56
CA ILE A 136 -13.04 10.47 4.26
C ILE A 136 -11.99 10.92 3.23
N LYS A 137 -11.71 12.22 3.16
CA LYS A 137 -10.66 12.76 2.29
C LYS A 137 -9.28 12.39 2.82
N VAL A 138 -8.39 11.97 1.92
CA VAL A 138 -6.99 11.73 2.27
C VAL A 138 -6.29 13.07 2.46
N ASP A 139 -5.72 13.30 3.65
CA ASP A 139 -4.88 14.47 3.89
C ASP A 139 -3.50 14.26 3.26
N GLN A 140 -3.35 14.77 2.04
CA GLN A 140 -2.11 14.66 1.27
C GLN A 140 -0.91 15.35 1.95
N LYS A 141 -1.14 16.32 2.86
CA LYS A 141 -0.06 17.04 3.55
C LYS A 141 0.72 16.15 4.52
N LYS A 142 0.12 15.05 4.99
CA LYS A 142 0.81 14.05 5.82
C LYS A 142 1.54 12.97 5.01
N ASN A 143 1.24 12.85 3.72
CA ASN A 143 1.79 11.80 2.83
C ASN A 143 2.98 12.25 1.99
N ILE A 144 3.35 13.52 2.08
CA ILE A 144 4.74 13.92 1.84
C ILE A 144 5.49 13.52 3.10
N GLU A 145 5.80 12.22 3.26
CA GLU A 145 7.09 11.92 3.86
C GLU A 145 8.06 12.72 3.02
N GLU A 146 8.74 13.69 3.65
CA GLU A 146 9.84 14.42 3.04
C GLU A 146 10.62 13.41 2.19
N PRO A 147 10.89 13.70 0.90
CA PRO A 147 11.73 12.81 0.11
C PRO A 147 12.91 12.50 1.01
N LYS A 148 13.13 11.22 1.37
CA LYS A 148 14.24 10.81 2.24
C LYS A 148 15.42 11.54 1.67
N THR A 149 15.78 12.64 2.31
CA THR A 149 16.81 13.50 1.80
C THR A 149 17.99 12.60 2.06
N PHE A 150 18.55 12.04 0.99
CA PHE A 150 19.88 11.51 1.07
C PHE A 150 20.65 12.69 1.62
N ILE A 151 20.92 12.64 2.92
CA ILE A 151 21.72 13.63 3.58
C ILE A 151 23.01 13.56 2.78
N SER A 152 23.28 14.59 1.99
CA SER A 152 24.49 14.72 1.19
C SER A 152 25.72 14.98 2.08
N VAL A 153 25.65 14.57 3.34
CA VAL A 153 26.80 14.52 4.22
C VAL A 153 27.67 13.43 3.65
N SER A 154 28.89 13.82 3.30
CA SER A 154 29.85 12.89 2.77
C SER A 154 30.10 11.80 3.82
N LEU A 155 30.04 10.53 3.40
CA LEU A 155 30.36 9.41 4.27
C LEU A 155 31.72 9.59 5.00
N PRO A 156 32.77 10.18 4.39
CA PRO A 156 34.00 10.52 5.07
C PRO A 156 33.84 11.50 6.26
N GLU A 157 33.09 12.58 6.11
CA GLU A 157 32.88 13.56 7.20
C GLU A 157 32.14 12.93 8.38
N LEU A 158 31.14 12.09 8.10
CA LEU A 158 30.38 11.39 9.13
C LEU A 158 31.25 10.39 9.90
N ILE A 159 32.15 9.70 9.19
CA ILE A 159 33.12 8.78 9.79
C ILE A 159 34.11 9.55 10.67
N GLU A 160 34.61 10.71 10.24
CA GLU A 160 35.49 11.54 11.06
C GLU A 160 34.80 12.07 12.32
N GLU A 161 33.55 12.55 12.21
CA GLU A 161 32.79 13.02 13.36
C GLU A 161 32.54 11.89 14.38
N ALA A 162 32.16 10.71 13.90
CA ALA A 162 31.97 9.52 14.73
C ALA A 162 33.28 9.11 15.40
N ARG A 163 34.41 9.14 14.67
CA ARG A 163 35.73 8.81 15.19
C ARG A 163 36.14 9.74 16.32
N GLN A 164 35.94 11.05 16.18
CA GLN A 164 36.22 12.05 17.21
C GLN A 164 35.37 11.85 18.48
N LYS A 165 34.08 11.53 18.32
CA LYS A 165 33.20 11.27 19.47
C LYS A 165 33.62 10.00 20.22
N ILE A 166 33.90 8.92 19.50
CA ILE A 166 34.32 7.64 20.08
C ILE A 166 35.69 7.78 20.77
N SER A 167 36.64 8.47 20.14
CA SER A 167 37.98 8.66 20.71
C SER A 167 37.94 9.46 22.01
N LYS A 168 37.10 10.51 22.06
CA LYS A 168 36.87 11.31 23.28
C LYS A 168 36.22 10.47 24.39
N ALA A 169 35.22 9.65 24.06
CA ALA A 169 34.55 8.80 25.03
C ALA A 169 35.47 7.69 25.58
N ALA A 170 36.31 7.11 24.72
CA ALA A 170 37.25 6.06 25.08
C ALA A 170 38.60 6.59 25.61
N ASN A 171 38.79 7.92 25.66
CA ASN A 171 40.04 8.59 26.03
C ASN A 171 41.26 8.06 25.25
N VAL A 172 41.07 7.83 23.96
CA VAL A 172 42.12 7.40 23.02
C VAL A 172 42.25 8.42 21.89
N SER A 173 43.36 8.37 21.18
CA SER A 173 43.57 9.24 20.02
C SER A 173 42.70 8.80 18.83
N PRO A 174 42.14 9.73 18.02
CA PRO A 174 41.25 9.39 16.91
C PRO A 174 41.83 8.40 15.90
N ASP A 175 43.12 8.50 15.60
CA ASP A 175 43.87 7.59 14.71
C ASP A 175 43.87 6.12 15.18
N LYS A 176 43.54 5.87 16.46
CA LYS A 176 43.37 4.51 17.02
C LYS A 176 41.95 3.96 16.89
N VAL A 177 41.02 4.70 16.30
CA VAL A 177 39.62 4.32 16.15
C VAL A 177 39.33 3.99 14.68
N THR A 178 39.05 2.71 14.41
CA THR A 178 38.67 2.21 13.07
C THR A 178 37.18 1.93 13.03
N ILE A 179 36.50 2.44 12.00
CA ILE A 179 35.07 2.21 11.75
C ILE A 179 34.96 1.47 10.42
N GLN A 180 34.39 0.26 10.45
CA GLN A 180 34.12 -0.54 9.25
C GLN A 180 32.61 -0.67 9.06
N ILE A 181 32.17 -0.47 7.82
CA ILE A 181 30.77 -0.62 7.39
C ILE A 181 30.76 -1.67 6.29
N SER A 182 30.01 -2.75 6.50
CA SER A 182 29.81 -3.80 5.51
C SER A 182 28.39 -3.68 4.94
N PHE A 183 28.26 -3.78 3.61
CA PHE A 183 26.98 -3.85 2.91
C PHE A 183 26.74 -5.28 2.41
#